data_AF-A0A8T6IRL4-F1
#
_entry.id   AF-A0A8T6IRL4-F1
#
_cell.length_a   1.000
_cell.length_b   1.000
_cell.length_c   1.000
_cell.angle_alpha   90.00
_cell.angle_beta   90.00
_cell.angle_gamma   90.00
#
_symmetry.space_group_name_H-M   'P 1'
#
loop_
_entity.id
_entity.type
_entity.pdbx_description
1 polymer ?
#
loop_
_entity_poly.entity_id
_entity_poly.type
_entity_poly.pdbx_seq_one_letter_code
_entity_poly.pdbx_strand_id
1 'polypeptide(L)'
;MDDKGAQVQVGALRVRASFADMRKRTRSEKRAAERGHVRQYEPAEAQLPKSESPGMELDIRGQRVDEAIEILDRYINAAYNAGLPFGRIIHGKGTGRLRQAVRGYLREHLLVSKVTQGQQGEGGAGVTVIHMVPIT
;
A
#
# COMPACT_ATOMS: atom_id res chain seq x y z
N MET A 1 5.56 -11.50 46.56
CA MET A 1 5.70 -12.36 45.37
C MET A 1 4.86 -11.74 44.28
N ASP A 2 5.46 -11.51 43.12
CA ASP A 2 4.93 -10.62 42.09
C ASP A 2 3.78 -11.27 41.32
N ASP A 3 2.56 -10.73 41.44
CA ASP A 3 1.46 -11.03 40.53
C ASP A 3 1.75 -10.39 39.17
N LYS A 4 2.61 -11.06 38.40
CA LYS A 4 2.85 -10.69 37.00
C LYS A 4 1.57 -11.01 36.23
N GLY A 5 0.85 -9.99 35.80
CA GLY A 5 -0.27 -10.10 34.85
C GLY A 5 0.16 -9.62 33.47
N ALA A 6 -0.60 -9.95 32.43
CA ALA A 6 -0.39 -9.41 31.09
C ALA A 6 -1.51 -8.43 30.73
N GLN A 7 -1.17 -7.35 30.01
CA GLN A 7 -2.17 -6.49 29.41
C GLN A 7 -2.59 -7.08 28.07
N VAL A 8 -3.88 -7.39 27.94
CA VAL A 8 -4.48 -7.96 26.73
C VAL A 8 -5.34 -6.88 26.07
N GLN A 9 -5.17 -6.72 24.76
CA GLN A 9 -5.97 -5.79 23.97
C GLN A 9 -6.96 -6.57 23.11
N VAL A 10 -8.25 -6.22 23.22
CA VAL A 10 -9.35 -6.77 22.42
C VAL A 10 -10.05 -5.59 21.76
N GLY A 11 -9.73 -5.33 20.49
CA GLY A 11 -10.15 -4.11 19.81
C GLY A 11 -9.60 -2.86 20.51
N ALA A 12 -10.47 -1.92 20.86
CA ALA A 12 -10.14 -0.70 21.61
C ALA A 12 -10.03 -0.91 23.14
N LEU A 13 -10.49 -2.06 23.65
CA LEU A 13 -10.51 -2.34 25.08
C LEU A 13 -9.18 -2.95 25.54
N ARG A 14 -8.56 -2.36 26.57
CA ARG A 14 -7.36 -2.92 27.24
C ARG A 14 -7.75 -3.44 28.62
N VAL A 15 -7.48 -4.73 28.86
CA VAL A 15 -7.74 -5.40 30.14
C VAL A 15 -6.46 -6.01 30.68
N ARG A 16 -6.34 -6.12 32.01
CA ARG A 16 -5.30 -6.94 32.64
C ARG A 16 -5.84 -8.35 32.84
N ALA A 17 -5.17 -9.33 32.26
CA ALA A 17 -5.50 -10.75 32.42
C ALA A 17 -4.42 -11.47 33.22
N SER A 18 -4.85 -12.45 34.03
CA SER A 18 -3.94 -13.34 34.74
C SER A 18 -3.32 -14.37 33.78
N PHE A 19 -2.12 -14.86 34.09
CA PHE A 19 -1.52 -15.97 33.32
C PHE A 19 -2.31 -17.27 33.43
N ALA A 20 -3.11 -17.45 34.49
CA ALA A 20 -3.99 -18.61 34.65
C ALA A 20 -5.06 -18.68 33.54
N ASP A 21 -5.49 -17.53 33.02
CA ASP A 21 -6.54 -17.43 32.00
C ASP A 21 -5.97 -17.45 30.58
N MET A 22 -4.66 -17.63 30.41
CA MET A 22 -3.98 -17.62 29.11
C MET A 22 -3.39 -18.97 28.76
N ARG A 23 -3.72 -19.47 27.56
CA ARG A 23 -3.10 -20.66 26.98
C ARG A 23 -2.24 -20.30 25.77
N LYS A 24 -1.06 -20.92 25.66
CA LYS A 24 -0.23 -20.83 24.45
C LYS A 24 -0.98 -21.44 23.26
N ARG A 25 -1.02 -20.71 22.14
CA ARG A 25 -1.58 -21.21 20.88
C ARG A 25 -0.73 -22.36 20.33
N THR A 26 -1.39 -23.33 19.74
CA THR A 26 -0.76 -24.42 19.01
C THR A 26 -0.18 -23.95 17.68
N ARG A 27 0.71 -24.77 17.09
CA ARG A 27 1.38 -24.45 15.81
C ARG A 27 0.39 -24.35 14.64
N SER A 28 -0.74 -25.08 14.70
CA SER A 28 -1.84 -25.02 13.73
C SER A 28 -2.66 -23.74 13.87
N GLU A 29 -2.98 -23.32 15.10
CA GLU A 29 -3.69 -22.05 15.38
C GLU A 29 -2.85 -20.82 15.00
N LYS A 30 -1.52 -20.87 15.20
CA LYS A 30 -0.60 -19.82 14.75
C LYS A 30 -0.62 -19.67 13.22
N ARG A 31 -0.54 -20.78 12.49
CA ARG A 31 -0.62 -20.79 11.02
C ARG A 31 -2.00 -20.37 10.50
N ALA A 32 -3.08 -20.67 11.22
CA ALA A 32 -4.42 -20.20 10.87
C ALA A 32 -4.55 -18.68 11.06
N ALA A 33 -3.99 -18.12 12.13
CA ALA A 33 -3.92 -16.67 12.35
C ALA A 33 -3.07 -15.96 11.28
N GLU A 34 -1.92 -16.54 10.91
CA GLU A 34 -1.04 -16.00 9.86
C GLU A 34 -1.70 -16.06 8.46
N ARG A 35 -2.49 -17.10 8.16
CA ARG A 35 -3.24 -17.22 6.89
C ARG A 35 -4.53 -16.40 6.85
N GLY A 36 -5.10 -16.07 8.01
CA GLY A 36 -6.23 -15.17 8.16
C GLY A 36 -5.85 -13.69 8.12
N HIS A 37 -4.55 -13.38 8.16
CA HIS A 37 -4.03 -12.02 8.00
C HIS A 37 -3.80 -11.68 6.52
N VAL A 38 -4.88 -11.58 5.75
CA VAL A 38 -4.98 -10.36 4.94
C VAL A 38 -5.12 -9.27 6.00
N ARG A 39 -4.04 -8.53 6.24
CA ARG A 39 -4.01 -7.41 7.19
C ARG A 39 -5.12 -6.45 6.75
N GLN A 40 -6.32 -6.59 7.33
CA GLN A 40 -7.34 -5.57 7.26
C GLN A 40 -6.75 -4.40 8.02
N TYR A 41 -6.17 -3.49 7.25
CA TYR A 41 -5.74 -2.20 7.70
C TYR A 41 -7.00 -1.48 8.17
N GLU A 42 -7.21 -1.43 9.49
CA GLU A 42 -8.03 -0.37 10.06
C GLU A 42 -7.08 0.78 10.36
N PRO A 43 -7.00 1.82 9.50
CA PRO A 43 -6.30 3.02 9.87
C PRO A 43 -7.05 3.64 11.04
N ALA A 44 -6.32 3.98 12.10
CA ALA A 44 -6.75 5.04 12.98
C ALA A 44 -7.03 6.25 12.09
N GLU A 45 -8.26 6.75 12.12
CA GLU A 45 -8.67 7.92 11.35
C GLU A 45 -7.93 9.16 11.85
N ALA A 46 -6.68 9.33 11.42
CA ALA A 46 -6.15 10.65 11.21
C ALA A 46 -6.98 11.26 10.09
N GLN A 47 -8.03 11.99 10.46
CA GLN A 47 -8.80 12.85 9.57
C GLN A 47 -7.91 14.04 9.18
N LEU A 48 -6.81 13.74 8.48
CA LEU A 48 -6.17 14.69 7.59
C LEU A 48 -7.25 15.06 6.56
N PRO A 49 -7.44 16.35 6.24
CA PRO A 49 -8.33 16.73 5.16
C PRO A 49 -7.84 16.01 3.90
N LYS A 50 -8.59 15.01 3.44
CA LYS A 50 -8.27 14.28 2.20
C LYS A 50 -8.31 15.32 1.10
N SER A 51 -7.14 15.65 0.56
CA SER A 51 -7.03 16.48 -0.64
C SER A 51 -7.83 15.84 -1.77
N GLU A 52 -8.25 16.63 -2.75
CA GLU A 52 -8.93 16.13 -3.94
C GLU A 52 -8.12 14.99 -4.56
N SER A 53 -8.80 13.87 -4.85
CA SER A 53 -8.14 12.68 -5.39
C SER A 53 -7.80 12.89 -6.87
N PRO A 54 -6.56 12.61 -7.31
CA PRO A 54 -6.20 12.68 -8.72
C PRO A 54 -6.78 11.53 -9.56
N GLY A 55 -7.57 10.63 -8.94
CA GLY A 55 -8.06 9.40 -9.56
C GLY A 55 -7.08 8.23 -9.43
N MET A 56 -7.59 7.02 -9.70
CA MET A 56 -6.82 5.78 -9.57
C MET A 56 -5.92 5.48 -10.78
N GLU A 57 -6.10 6.22 -11.88
CA GLU A 57 -5.34 6.01 -13.11
C GLU A 57 -4.64 7.31 -13.54
N LEU A 58 -3.40 7.17 -14.01
CA LEU A 58 -2.64 8.23 -14.63
C LEU A 58 -2.28 7.79 -16.06
N ASP A 59 -2.73 8.56 -17.06
CA ASP A 59 -2.35 8.35 -18.45
C ASP A 59 -1.24 9.31 -18.88
N ILE A 60 -0.08 8.76 -19.23
CA ILE A 60 1.10 9.49 -19.72
C ILE A 60 1.53 9.00 -21.10
N ARG A 61 0.62 8.35 -21.85
CA ARG A 61 0.92 7.94 -23.23
C ARG A 61 1.19 9.16 -24.10
N GLY A 62 2.17 9.02 -24.98
CA GLY A 62 2.55 10.07 -25.93
C GLY A 62 3.39 11.20 -25.33
N GLN A 63 3.55 11.25 -24.01
CA GLN A 63 4.39 12.24 -23.33
C GLN A 63 5.88 11.95 -23.55
N ARG A 64 6.71 12.99 -23.51
CA ARG A 64 8.17 12.81 -23.45
C ARG A 64 8.56 12.27 -22.08
N VAL A 65 9.74 11.64 -22.00
CA VAL A 65 10.14 10.90 -20.77
C VAL A 65 10.29 11.84 -19.58
N ASP A 66 10.94 12.98 -19.78
CA ASP A 66 11.09 14.07 -18.82
C ASP A 66 9.72 14.56 -18.30
N GLU A 67 8.82 14.95 -19.22
CA GLU A 67 7.47 15.41 -18.89
C GLU A 67 6.67 14.36 -18.11
N ALA A 68 6.75 13.10 -18.54
CA ALA A 68 6.05 11.99 -17.91
C ALA A 68 6.49 11.75 -16.47
N ILE A 69 7.78 11.89 -16.17
CA ILE A 69 8.31 11.73 -14.81
C ILE A 69 7.83 12.87 -13.90
N GLU A 70 7.81 14.11 -14.39
CA GLU A 70 7.29 15.23 -13.62
C GLU A 70 5.78 15.09 -13.32
N ILE A 71 5.00 14.64 -14.30
CA ILE A 71 3.56 14.37 -14.11
C ILE A 71 3.36 13.23 -13.11
N LEU A 72 4.17 12.17 -13.21
CA LEU A 72 4.11 11.01 -12.32
C LEU A 72 4.43 11.38 -10.86
N ASP A 73 5.46 12.20 -10.62
CA ASP A 73 5.80 12.68 -9.28
C ASP A 73 4.63 13.43 -8.63
N ARG A 74 4.07 14.41 -9.36
CA ARG A 74 2.90 15.18 -8.89
C ARG A 74 1.72 14.27 -8.60
N TYR A 75 1.47 13.28 -9.46
CA TYR A 75 0.41 12.30 -9.25
C TYR A 75 0.62 11.47 -7.98
N ILE A 76 1.82 10.95 -7.74
CA ILE A 76 2.10 10.12 -6.56
C ILE A 76 1.90 10.93 -5.27
N ASN A 77 2.38 12.17 -5.23
CA ASN A 77 2.18 13.06 -4.09
C ASN A 77 0.69 13.33 -3.82
N ALA A 78 -0.08 13.68 -4.87
CA ALA A 78 -1.52 13.91 -4.75
C ALA A 78 -2.28 12.65 -4.34
N ALA A 79 -1.93 11.50 -4.92
CA ALA A 79 -2.55 10.21 -4.61
C ALA A 79 -2.27 9.77 -3.17
N TYR A 80 -1.04 9.97 -2.68
CA TYR A 80 -0.66 9.71 -1.30
C TYR A 80 -1.44 10.62 -0.33
N ASN A 81 -1.49 11.93 -0.60
CA ASN A 81 -2.22 12.90 0.23
C ASN A 81 -3.75 12.64 0.24
N ALA A 82 -4.30 12.16 -0.86
CA ALA A 82 -5.69 11.72 -0.95
C ALA A 82 -5.95 10.36 -0.27
N GLY A 83 -4.91 9.67 0.21
CA GLY A 83 -5.00 8.37 0.86
C GLY A 83 -5.32 7.22 -0.09
N LEU A 84 -4.94 7.31 -1.37
CA LEU A 84 -5.13 6.21 -2.32
C LEU A 84 -4.21 5.05 -1.96
N PRO A 85 -4.73 3.81 -1.83
CA PRO A 85 -3.90 2.66 -1.50
C PRO A 85 -3.02 2.20 -2.68
N PHE A 86 -3.45 2.50 -3.91
CA PHE A 86 -2.74 2.15 -5.14
C PHE A 86 -3.13 3.08 -6.30
N GLY A 87 -2.31 3.05 -7.36
CA GLY A 87 -2.55 3.76 -8.61
C GLY A 87 -2.07 2.97 -9.83
N ARG A 88 -2.67 3.25 -11.00
CA ARG A 88 -2.37 2.58 -12.28
C ARG A 88 -1.76 3.59 -13.24
N ILE A 89 -0.52 3.37 -13.65
CA ILE A 89 0.23 4.25 -14.55
C ILE A 89 0.21 3.66 -15.96
N ILE A 90 -0.53 4.30 -16.85
CA ILE A 90 -0.68 3.91 -18.25
C ILE A 90 0.39 4.65 -19.06
N HIS A 91 1.48 3.95 -19.34
CA HIS A 91 2.60 4.47 -20.15
C HIS A 91 2.64 3.87 -21.56
N GLY A 92 1.76 2.92 -21.86
CA GLY A 92 1.70 2.21 -23.14
C GLY A 92 2.82 1.17 -23.30
N LYS A 93 2.71 0.35 -24.36
CA LYS A 93 3.67 -0.72 -24.67
C LYS A 93 4.84 -0.16 -25.49
N GLY A 94 4.55 0.39 -26.67
CA GLY A 94 5.49 1.08 -27.57
C GLY A 94 6.85 0.39 -27.70
N THR A 95 7.90 1.21 -27.76
CA THR A 95 9.31 0.76 -27.68
C THR A 95 9.73 0.40 -26.25
N GLY A 96 8.85 0.60 -25.25
CA GLY A 96 9.15 0.36 -23.84
C GLY A 96 9.99 1.43 -23.15
N ARG A 97 10.37 2.53 -23.83
CA ARG A 97 11.17 3.62 -23.23
C ARG A 97 10.48 4.27 -22.02
N LEU A 98 9.22 4.70 -22.17
CA LEU A 98 8.45 5.24 -21.05
C LEU A 98 8.28 4.22 -19.92
N ARG A 99 7.98 2.96 -20.25
CA ARG A 99 7.91 1.87 -19.24
C ARG A 99 9.20 1.76 -18.44
N GLN A 100 10.35 1.77 -19.10
CA GLN A 100 11.65 1.64 -18.44
C GLN A 100 11.93 2.83 -17.53
N ALA A 101 11.71 4.06 -18.01
CA ALA A 101 11.92 5.27 -17.23
C ALA A 101 10.99 5.35 -16.01
N VAL A 102 9.69 5.14 -16.21
CA VAL A 102 8.67 5.12 -15.14
C VAL A 102 9.04 4.08 -14.08
N ARG A 103 9.35 2.84 -14.48
CA ARG A 103 9.70 1.79 -13.52
C ARG A 103 11.05 2.03 -12.84
N GLY A 104 11.99 2.72 -13.50
CA GLY A 104 13.25 3.16 -12.89
C GLY A 104 12.97 4.12 -11.75
N TYR A 105 12.29 5.21 -12.06
CA TYR A 105 11.90 6.24 -11.10
C TYR A 105 11.09 5.69 -9.91
N LEU A 106 10.09 4.84 -10.17
CA LEU A 106 9.21 4.29 -9.13
C LEU A 106 9.91 3.37 -8.12
N ARG A 107 11.03 2.73 -8.48
CA ARG A 107 11.74 1.83 -7.54
C ARG A 107 12.43 2.58 -6.41
N GLU A 108 12.77 3.85 -6.64
CA GLU A 108 13.49 4.70 -5.70
C GLU A 108 12.54 5.66 -4.96
N HIS A 109 11.26 5.68 -5.33
CA HIS A 109 10.30 6.65 -4.82
C HIS A 109 9.81 6.30 -3.41
N LEU A 110 10.06 7.19 -2.44
CA LEU A 110 9.80 6.97 -1.00
C LEU A 110 8.33 6.66 -0.66
N LEU A 111 7.38 7.23 -1.41
CA LEU A 111 5.95 7.04 -1.18
C LEU A 111 5.39 5.73 -1.78
N VAL A 112 6.20 4.98 -2.52
CA VAL A 112 5.78 3.75 -3.20
C VAL A 112 6.35 2.54 -2.50
N SER A 113 5.48 1.67 -2.00
CA SER A 113 5.86 0.44 -1.28
C SER A 113 6.07 -0.76 -2.21
N LYS A 114 5.37 -0.79 -3.36
CA LYS A 114 5.42 -1.92 -4.29
C LYS A 114 5.10 -1.48 -5.71
N VAL A 115 5.82 -2.05 -6.68
CA VAL A 115 5.61 -1.82 -8.11
C VAL A 115 5.39 -3.14 -8.83
N THR A 116 4.22 -3.32 -9.45
CA THR A 116 3.88 -4.51 -10.24
C THR A 116 3.54 -4.13 -11.68
N GLN A 117 3.46 -5.13 -12.54
CA GLN A 117 2.93 -4.95 -13.89
C GLN A 117 1.41 -5.15 -13.87
N GLY A 118 0.68 -4.48 -14.74
CA GLY A 118 -0.74 -4.76 -14.96
C GLY A 118 -0.96 -6.21 -15.41
N GLN A 119 -2.12 -6.77 -15.04
CA GLN A 119 -2.51 -8.13 -15.42
C GLN A 119 -2.97 -8.21 -16.89
N GLN A 120 -3.12 -9.44 -17.40
CA GLN A 120 -3.72 -9.69 -18.71
C GLN A 120 -5.20 -9.27 -18.66
N GLY A 121 -5.63 -8.41 -19.58
CA GLY A 121 -6.96 -7.76 -19.55
C GLY A 121 -6.96 -6.35 -18.93
N GLU A 122 -5.96 -6.00 -18.14
CA GLU A 122 -5.82 -4.68 -17.51
C GLU A 122 -4.77 -3.78 -18.19
N GLY A 123 -4.40 -4.08 -19.44
CA GLY A 123 -3.37 -3.37 -20.20
C GLY A 123 -1.98 -4.02 -20.18
N GLY A 124 -1.74 -5.01 -19.31
CA GLY A 124 -0.54 -5.83 -19.30
C GLY A 124 0.75 -5.02 -19.16
N ALA A 125 1.74 -5.30 -20.02
CA ALA A 125 3.03 -4.59 -20.04
C ALA A 125 2.93 -3.09 -20.38
N GLY A 126 1.76 -2.59 -20.78
CA GLY A 126 1.52 -1.16 -21.00
C GLY A 126 1.11 -0.39 -19.74
N VAL A 127 0.93 -1.10 -18.62
CA VAL A 127 0.48 -0.54 -17.34
C VAL A 127 1.42 -0.98 -16.23
N THR A 128 1.80 -0.03 -15.39
CA THR A 128 2.50 -0.29 -14.12
C THR A 128 1.56 0.05 -12.98
N VAL A 129 1.41 -0.86 -12.02
CA VAL A 129 0.57 -0.64 -10.83
C VAL A 129 1.51 -0.35 -9.66
N ILE A 130 1.21 0.71 -8.91
CA ILE A 130 1.95 1.12 -7.72
C ILE A 130 1.08 0.99 -6.49
N HIS A 131 1.65 0.54 -5.38
CA HIS A 131 1.02 0.58 -4.07
C HIS A 131 1.71 1.62 -3.21
N MET A 132 0.92 2.40 -2.49
CA MET A 132 1.45 3.44 -1.61
C MET A 132 1.97 2.85 -0.30
N VAL A 133 2.85 3.59 0.38
CA VAL A 133 3.21 3.28 1.77
C VAL A 133 1.99 3.54 2.66
N PRO A 134 1.69 2.66 3.64
CA PRO A 134 0.60 2.92 4.58
C PRO A 134 0.83 4.19 5.38
N ILE A 135 -0.18 5.06 5.43
CA ILE A 135 -0.18 6.29 6.24
C ILE A 135 -0.44 5.88 7.70
N THR A 136 0.64 5.59 8.43
CA THR A 136 0.59 5.13 9.83
C THR A 136 0.32 6.26 10.79
#